data_AF-A0A2P4Y2Q1-F1
#
_entry.id   AF-A0A2P4Y2Q1-F1
#
_cell.length_a   1.000
_cell.length_b   1.000
_cell.length_c   1.000
_cell.angle_alpha   90.00
_cell.angle_beta   90.00
_cell.angle_gamma   90.00
#
_symmetry.space_group_name_H-M   'P 1'
#
loop_
_entity.id
_entity.type
_entity.pdbx_description
1 polymer ?
#
loop_
_entity_poly.entity_id
_entity_poly.type
_entity_poly.pdbx_seq_one_letter_code
_entity_poly.pdbx_strand_id
1 'polypeptide(L)'
;MEHGEAAFYDFVAHQLEPAMGHALPQMEVRCKDLSVIAEVSVVEQKSSATASELPSVYNSLKHVVRKLTATRQVTQRHVLNRIDAVFEPGTITLVLGQPGSGKSSLMKVLSGQFPMEKNITVEGDI
;
A
#
# COMPACT_ATOMS: atom_id res chain seq x y z
N MET A 1 23.76 20.66 8.16
CA MET A 1 23.74 19.19 8.21
C MET A 1 23.57 18.70 6.77
N GLU A 2 24.62 18.80 5.94
CA GLU A 2 24.47 18.69 4.47
C GLU A 2 25.33 17.59 3.81
N HIS A 3 25.96 16.69 4.59
CA HIS A 3 26.96 15.75 4.04
C HIS A 3 26.63 14.27 4.27
N GLY A 4 25.40 13.93 4.65
CA GLY A 4 25.06 12.54 5.01
C GLY A 4 25.11 11.57 3.83
N GLU A 5 24.48 11.93 2.72
CA GLU A 5 24.29 11.03 1.57
C GLU A 5 25.57 10.84 0.75
N ALA A 6 26.29 11.93 0.45
CA ALA A 6 27.56 11.86 -0.28
C ALA A 6 28.62 11.12 0.52
N ALA A 7 28.75 11.42 1.82
CA ALA A 7 29.69 10.70 2.68
C ALA A 7 29.33 9.22 2.85
N PHE A 8 28.04 8.87 2.87
CA PHE A 8 27.60 7.48 2.90
C PHE A 8 27.91 6.76 1.58
N TYR A 9 27.63 7.39 0.43
CA TYR A 9 27.98 6.85 -0.88
C TYR A 9 29.47 6.63 -1.01
N ASP A 10 30.29 7.62 -0.64
CA ASP A 10 31.75 7.51 -0.68
C ASP A 10 32.26 6.40 0.25
N PHE A 11 31.68 6.28 1.44
CA PHE A 11 32.00 5.20 2.37
C PHE A 11 31.67 3.81 1.79
N VAL A 12 30.48 3.65 1.22
CA VAL A 12 30.04 2.39 0.60
C VAL A 12 30.87 2.08 -0.65
N ALA A 13 31.14 3.08 -1.49
CA ALA A 13 32.05 3.01 -2.64
C ALA A 13 33.43 2.51 -2.25
N HIS A 14 34.05 3.16 -1.27
CA HIS A 14 35.37 2.80 -0.78
C HIS A 14 35.46 1.35 -0.28
N GLN A 15 34.39 0.82 0.31
CA GLN A 15 34.38 -0.56 0.82
C GLN A 15 34.10 -1.60 -0.27
N LEU A 16 33.18 -1.31 -1.19
CA LEU A 16 32.68 -2.30 -2.16
C LEU A 16 33.44 -2.30 -3.48
N GLU A 17 33.88 -1.16 -4.00
CA GLU A 17 34.58 -1.08 -5.29
C GLU A 17 35.86 -1.93 -5.36
N PRO A 18 36.71 -2.00 -4.31
CA PRO A 18 37.88 -2.88 -4.32
C PRO A 18 37.53 -4.37 -4.42
N ALA A 19 36.38 -4.78 -3.85
CA ALA A 19 35.91 -6.15 -3.89
C ALA A 19 35.23 -6.48 -5.24
N MET A 20 34.60 -5.49 -5.87
CA MET A 20 33.90 -5.64 -7.16
C MET A 20 34.84 -5.49 -8.36
N GLY A 21 36.00 -4.86 -8.20
CA GLY A 21 36.95 -4.59 -9.28
C GLY A 21 36.46 -3.54 -10.30
N HIS A 22 35.36 -2.85 -10.00
CA HIS A 22 34.79 -1.78 -10.80
C HIS A 22 34.04 -0.79 -9.91
N ALA A 23 33.72 0.40 -10.46
CA ALA A 23 32.95 1.43 -9.77
C ALA A 23 31.56 0.92 -9.39
N LEU A 24 31.01 1.44 -8.29
CA LEU A 24 29.75 0.94 -7.75
C LEU A 24 28.61 1.16 -8.76
N PRO A 25 27.84 0.11 -9.11
CA PRO A 25 26.82 0.22 -10.13
C PRO A 25 25.68 1.11 -9.64
N GLN A 26 25.22 1.99 -10.53
CA GLN A 26 24.03 2.80 -10.32
C GLN A 26 22.78 1.93 -10.55
N MET A 27 21.90 1.84 -9.54
CA MET A 27 20.68 1.04 -9.62
C MET A 27 19.51 1.91 -10.03
N GLU A 28 18.85 1.55 -11.12
CA GLU A 28 17.57 2.11 -11.52
C GLU A 28 16.46 1.17 -11.05
N VAL A 29 15.36 1.73 -10.54
CA VAL A 29 14.18 0.94 -10.16
C VAL A 29 13.10 1.19 -11.20
N ARG A 30 12.56 0.12 -11.79
CA ARG A 30 11.42 0.21 -12.70
C ARG A 30 10.24 -0.52 -12.06
N CYS A 31 9.04 -0.09 -12.36
CA CYS A 31 7.87 -0.91 -12.12
C CYS A 31 6.96 -0.85 -13.35
N LYS A 32 6.36 -2.00 -13.68
CA LYS A 32 5.47 -2.12 -14.82
C LYS A 32 4.22 -2.88 -14.42
N ASP A 33 3.08 -2.29 -14.75
CA ASP A 33 1.74 -2.80 -14.44
C ASP A 33 1.55 -3.17 -12.95
N LEU A 34 2.24 -2.45 -12.05
CA LEU A 34 2.30 -2.82 -10.64
C LEU A 34 0.96 -2.58 -9.96
N SER A 35 0.32 -3.66 -9.50
CA SER A 35 -0.95 -3.64 -8.80
C SER A 35 -0.86 -4.35 -7.47
N VAL A 36 -1.52 -3.78 -6.46
CA VAL A 36 -1.65 -4.39 -5.13
C VAL A 36 -3.12 -4.41 -4.78
N ILE A 37 -3.67 -5.60 -4.65
CA ILE A 37 -5.08 -5.85 -4.42
C ILE A 37 -5.23 -6.46 -3.03
N ALA A 38 -6.11 -5.89 -2.22
CA ALA A 38 -6.43 -6.40 -0.90
C ALA A 38 -7.90 -6.81 -0.83
N GLU A 39 -8.16 -8.03 -0.36
CA GLU A 39 -9.49 -8.49 -0.04
C GLU A 39 -9.89 -8.00 1.35
N VAL A 40 -10.93 -7.17 1.39
CA VAL A 40 -11.44 -6.56 2.61
C VAL A 40 -12.84 -7.09 2.87
N SER A 41 -13.04 -7.71 4.03
CA SER A 41 -14.38 -8.11 4.47
C SER A 41 -15.16 -6.87 4.91
N VAL A 42 -16.08 -6.41 4.07
CA VAL A 42 -17.00 -5.32 4.37
C VAL A 42 -18.27 -5.91 4.97
N VAL A 43 -18.66 -5.41 6.13
CA VAL A 43 -19.97 -5.71 6.72
C VAL A 43 -20.97 -4.74 6.12
N GLU A 44 -21.68 -5.18 5.10
CA GLU A 44 -22.68 -4.37 4.42
C GLU A 44 -23.94 -4.26 5.29
N GLN A 45 -24.14 -3.10 5.91
CA GLN A 45 -25.35 -2.83 6.68
C GLN A 45 -26.37 -2.18 5.74
N LYS A 46 -27.41 -2.92 5.32
CA LYS A 46 -28.58 -2.33 4.63
C LYS A 46 -29.23 -1.28 5.54
N SER A 47 -28.85 -0.02 5.35
CA SER A 47 -29.54 1.14 5.89
C SER A 47 -30.68 1.52 4.95
N SER A 48 -31.79 0.78 5.00
CA SER A 48 -33.04 1.34 4.52
C SER A 48 -33.50 2.38 5.53
N ALA A 49 -33.27 3.65 5.19
CA ALA A 49 -33.96 4.77 5.78
C ALA A 49 -35.38 4.80 5.19
N THR A 50 -36.40 4.56 6.01
CA THR A 50 -37.72 5.20 5.96
C THR A 50 -38.59 4.69 7.11
N ALA A 51 -39.35 5.62 7.71
CA ALA A 51 -40.47 5.44 8.64
C ALA A 51 -40.15 5.32 10.14
N SER A 52 -40.27 6.49 10.80
CA SER A 52 -41.21 6.79 11.88
C SER A 52 -41.19 5.95 13.16
N GLU A 53 -40.79 6.63 14.24
CA GLU A 53 -41.44 6.62 15.57
C GLU A 53 -41.54 5.30 16.36
N LEU A 54 -40.65 5.15 17.36
CA LEU A 54 -40.92 4.86 18.79
C LEU A 54 -39.58 4.62 19.53
N PRO A 55 -39.21 5.42 20.56
CA PRO A 55 -37.92 5.34 21.23
C PRO A 55 -38.00 4.36 22.43
N SER A 56 -37.24 3.25 22.41
CA SER A 56 -36.63 2.58 23.59
C SER A 56 -36.35 1.09 23.35
N VAL A 57 -37.33 0.30 22.89
CA VAL A 57 -37.17 -1.18 22.80
C VAL A 57 -36.96 -1.67 21.37
N TYR A 58 -37.63 -1.04 20.40
CA TYR A 58 -37.55 -1.44 18.99
C TYR A 58 -36.14 -1.27 18.41
N ASN A 59 -35.43 -0.18 18.75
CA ASN A 59 -34.05 0.03 18.29
C ASN A 59 -33.13 -1.09 18.80
N SER A 60 -33.25 -1.47 20.07
CA SER A 60 -32.44 -2.54 20.69
C SER A 60 -32.68 -3.91 20.03
N LEU A 61 -33.94 -4.26 19.77
CA LEU A 61 -34.29 -5.50 19.08
C LEU A 61 -33.82 -5.48 17.62
N LYS A 62 -33.96 -4.34 16.93
CA LYS A 62 -33.46 -4.13 15.56
C LYS A 62 -31.96 -4.28 15.48
N HIS A 63 -31.18 -3.85 16.48
CA HIS A 63 -29.72 -4.05 16.50
C HIS A 63 -29.33 -5.54 16.62
N VAL A 64 -30.06 -6.31 17.43
CA VAL A 64 -29.81 -7.76 17.58
C VAL A 64 -30.14 -8.51 16.29
N VAL A 65 -31.32 -8.27 15.71
CA VAL A 65 -31.71 -8.88 14.43
C VAL A 65 -30.76 -8.45 13.31
N ARG A 66 -30.35 -7.17 13.25
CA ARG A 66 -29.38 -6.64 12.28
C ARG A 66 -27.98 -7.27 12.41
N LYS A 67 -27.58 -7.68 13.62
CA LYS A 67 -26.32 -8.40 13.86
C LYS A 67 -26.42 -9.87 13.42
N LEU A 68 -27.60 -10.47 13.54
CA LEU A 68 -27.87 -11.84 13.10
C LEU A 68 -28.04 -11.95 11.58
N THR A 69 -28.55 -10.90 10.91
CA THR A 69 -28.71 -10.86 9.44
C THR A 69 -27.55 -10.17 8.72
N ALA A 70 -26.46 -9.82 9.41
CA ALA A 70 -25.32 -9.16 8.80
C ALA A 70 -24.53 -10.16 7.94
N THR A 71 -24.71 -10.09 6.62
CA THR A 71 -23.89 -10.82 5.65
C THR A 71 -22.52 -10.15 5.51
N ARG A 72 -21.46 -10.94 5.69
CA ARG A 72 -20.09 -10.53 5.35
C ARG A 72 -19.93 -10.59 3.83
N GLN A 73 -19.62 -9.46 3.21
CA GLN A 73 -19.24 -9.37 1.81
C GLN A 73 -17.73 -9.17 1.75
N VAL A 74 -17.02 -9.96 0.94
CA VAL A 74 -15.60 -9.71 0.67
C VAL A 74 -15.53 -8.81 -0.56
N THR A 75 -14.88 -7.67 -0.45
CA THR A 75 -14.69 -6.71 -1.54
C THR A 75 -13.21 -6.56 -1.82
N GLN A 76 -12.85 -6.59 -3.10
CA GLN A 76 -11.48 -6.32 -3.54
C GLN A 76 -11.25 -4.81 -3.58
N ARG A 77 -10.18 -4.36 -2.93
CA ARG A 77 -9.72 -2.98 -2.94
C ARG A 77 -8.35 -2.92 -3.58
N HIS A 78 -8.24 -2.16 -4.68
CA HIS A 78 -6.96 -1.82 -5.27
C HIS A 78 -6.27 -0.77 -4.40
N VAL A 79 -5.17 -1.16 -3.76
CA VAL A 79 -4.29 -0.27 -2.99
C VAL A 79 -3.32 0.45 -3.92
N LEU A 80 -2.74 -0.29 -4.87
CA LEU A 80 -2.02 0.22 -6.03
C LEU A 80 -2.73 -0.33 -7.28
N ASN A 81 -2.85 0.48 -8.33
CA ASN A 81 -3.60 0.10 -9.52
C ASN A 81 -2.77 0.43 -10.76
N ARG A 82 -2.15 -0.60 -11.35
CA ARG A 82 -1.40 -0.58 -12.61
C ARG A 82 -0.44 0.61 -12.70
N ILE A 83 0.52 0.66 -11.78
CA ILE A 83 1.54 1.71 -11.73
C ILE A 83 2.69 1.33 -12.66
N ASP A 84 2.98 2.22 -13.61
CA ASP A 84 4.21 2.21 -14.39
C ASP A 84 5.09 3.39 -13.92
N ALA A 85 6.32 3.11 -13.50
CA ALA A 85 7.26 4.16 -13.09
C ALA A 85 8.71 3.76 -13.30
N VAL A 86 9.58 4.76 -13.42
CA VAL A 86 11.03 4.61 -13.46
C VAL A 86 11.63 5.59 -12.47
N PHE A 87 12.51 5.10 -11.62
CA PHE A 87 13.25 5.89 -10.64
C PHE A 87 14.72 5.89 -11.04
N GLU A 88 15.18 7.03 -11.53
CA GLU A 88 16.53 7.19 -12.05
C GLU A 88 17.59 7.20 -10.94
N PRO A 89 18.75 6.57 -11.15
CA PRO A 89 19.83 6.59 -10.18
C PRO A 89 20.32 8.02 -9.88
N GLY A 90 20.74 8.26 -8.64
CA GLY A 90 21.31 9.55 -8.23
C GLY A 90 20.29 10.70 -8.12
N THR A 91 19.00 10.42 -8.23
CA THR A 91 17.93 11.43 -8.09
C THR A 91 17.13 11.25 -6.80
N ILE A 92 16.65 12.37 -6.24
CA ILE A 92 15.67 12.34 -5.15
C ILE A 92 14.28 12.47 -5.76
N THR A 93 13.48 11.39 -5.66
CA THR A 93 12.10 11.37 -6.16
C THR A 93 11.11 11.62 -5.03
N LEU A 94 10.27 12.66 -5.19
CA LEU A 94 9.20 13.00 -4.25
C LEU A 94 7.85 12.42 -4.70
N VAL A 95 7.27 11.51 -3.90
CA VAL A 95 5.95 10.91 -4.16
C VAL A 95 4.85 11.63 -3.38
N LEU A 96 3.91 12.26 -4.09
CA LEU A 96 2.82 13.06 -3.51
C LEU A 96 1.44 12.45 -3.77
N GLY A 97 0.48 12.79 -2.90
CA GLY A 97 -0.91 12.31 -3.02
C GLY A 97 -1.69 12.42 -1.71
N GLN A 98 -3.02 12.37 -1.80
CA GLN A 98 -3.94 12.45 -0.65
C GLN A 98 -3.72 11.30 0.36
N PRO A 99 -4.16 11.44 1.62
CA PRO A 99 -4.17 10.33 2.57
C PRO A 99 -4.90 9.11 1.99
N GLY A 100 -4.32 7.91 2.15
CA GLY A 100 -4.89 6.67 1.61
C GLY A 100 -4.64 6.41 0.12
N SER A 101 -3.88 7.27 -0.59
CA SER A 101 -3.57 7.11 -2.02
C SER A 101 -2.55 6.02 -2.36
N GLY A 102 -2.03 5.28 -1.38
CA GLY A 102 -1.09 4.18 -1.62
C GLY A 102 0.41 4.53 -1.63
N LYS A 103 0.82 5.77 -1.33
CA LYS A 103 2.27 6.16 -1.33
C LYS A 103 3.16 5.24 -0.50
N SER A 104 2.80 5.03 0.77
CA SER A 104 3.57 4.14 1.65
C SER A 104 3.50 2.68 1.21
N SER A 105 2.41 2.28 0.56
CA SER A 105 2.27 0.96 -0.04
C SER A 105 3.24 0.79 -1.21
N LEU A 106 3.31 1.78 -2.12
CA LEU A 106 4.28 1.81 -3.21
C LEU A 106 5.71 1.69 -2.68
N MET A 107 6.08 2.53 -1.69
CA MET A 107 7.42 2.49 -1.11
C MET A 107 7.77 1.15 -0.45
N LYS A 108 6.80 0.52 0.24
CA LYS A 108 7.00 -0.81 0.83
C LYS A 108 7.17 -1.90 -0.22
N VAL A 109 6.45 -1.80 -1.34
CA VAL A 109 6.61 -2.74 -2.45
C VAL A 109 7.99 -2.59 -3.08
N LEU A 110 8.40 -1.37 -3.43
CA LEU A 110 9.71 -1.11 -4.04
C LEU A 110 10.89 -1.50 -3.14
N SER A 111 10.73 -1.42 -1.82
CA SER A 111 11.77 -1.81 -0.86
C SER A 111 11.75 -3.29 -0.46
N GLY A 112 10.86 -4.09 -1.04
CA GLY A 112 10.69 -5.51 -0.69
C GLY A 112 10.11 -5.76 0.71
N GLN A 113 9.52 -4.73 1.34
CA GLN A 113 8.99 -4.76 2.71
C GLN A 113 7.45 -4.79 2.76
N PHE A 114 6.78 -5.14 1.66
CA PHE A 114 5.33 -5.25 1.66
C PHE A 114 4.89 -6.56 2.32
N PRO A 115 3.99 -6.52 3.32
CA PRO A 115 3.53 -7.73 4.00
C PRO A 115 2.71 -8.60 3.03
N MET A 116 3.17 -9.82 2.78
CA MET A 116 2.44 -10.81 1.97
C MET A 116 1.51 -11.61 2.89
N GLU A 117 0.26 -11.16 3.01
CA GLU A 117 -0.80 -11.86 3.72
C GLU A 117 -1.70 -12.62 2.73
N LYS A 118 -2.47 -13.61 3.20
CA LYS A 118 -3.31 -14.48 2.34
C LYS A 118 -4.38 -13.73 1.54
N ASN A 119 -4.75 -12.54 1.99
CA ASN A 119 -5.77 -11.68 1.39
C ASN A 119 -5.17 -10.56 0.53
N ILE A 120 -3.89 -10.65 0.20
CA ILE A 120 -3.16 -9.65 -0.60
C ILE A 120 -2.61 -10.33 -1.86
N THR A 121 -2.83 -9.69 -3.00
CA THR A 121 -2.29 -10.09 -4.29
C THR A 121 -1.44 -8.95 -4.83
N VAL A 122 -0.22 -9.27 -5.28
CA VAL A 122 0.67 -8.34 -5.97
C VAL A 122 0.85 -8.85 -7.40
N GLU A 123 0.65 -7.97 -8.37
CA GLU A 123 0.76 -8.25 -9.79
C GLU A 123 1.71 -7.22 -10.44
N GLY A 124 2.33 -7.58 -11.55
CA GLY A 124 3.30 -6.74 -12.27
C GLY A 124 4.76 -7.04 -11.92
N ASP A 125 5.66 -6.26 -12.52
CA ASP A 125 7.11 -6.43 -12.43
C ASP A 125 7.77 -5.24 -11.73
N ILE A 126 8.89 -5.52 -11.03
CA ILE A 126 9.77 -4.55 -10.34
C ILE A 126 11.23 -4.87 -10.68
#